data_AF-A0A0B1T276-F1
#
_entry.id   AF-A0A0B1T276-F1
#
_cell.length_a   1.000
_cell.length_b   1.000
_cell.length_c   1.000
_cell.angle_alpha   90.00
_cell.angle_beta   90.00
_cell.angle_gamma   90.00
#
_symmetry.space_group_name_H-M   'P 1'
#
loop_
_entity.id
_entity.type
_entity.pdbx_description
1 polymer ?
#
loop_
_entity_poly.entity_id
_entity_poly.type
_entity_poly.pdbx_seq_one_letter_code
_entity_poly.pdbx_strand_id
1 'polypeptide(L)'
;MTVINYLSAQSFSSKELENICEVLRRAKIFGPRCLAPFYELCLNMEQVSLIRSVIESSEALSEQSLAIFLDYVAELASKEKSREDAEQLLSMLLRRHFGARRLAECAAQKITTQHASVLLQRCTELYVLPKYSEIAEQVLSLMTVLTDTFGNRLIWENDLHDVVKDTLEFSERMAEIVSCFKHIELKRSQTAREDEDDLSTLYTVETISLPRRPLNW
;
A
#
# COMPACT_ATOMS: atom_id res chain seq x y z
N MET A 1 9.03 -13.77 26.14
CA MET A 1 10.20 -13.02 25.63
C MET A 1 11.53 -13.77 25.79
N THR A 2 11.66 -14.73 26.71
CA THR A 2 12.93 -15.44 26.99
C THR A 2 13.51 -16.22 25.81
N VAL A 3 12.65 -16.81 24.96
CA VAL A 3 13.09 -17.57 23.77
C VAL A 3 13.68 -16.65 22.70
N ILE A 4 13.10 -15.47 22.47
CA ILE A 4 13.57 -14.55 21.42
C ILE A 4 14.92 -13.93 21.81
N ASN A 5 15.09 -13.58 23.09
CA ASN A 5 16.38 -13.10 23.60
C ASN A 5 17.47 -14.18 23.56
N TYR A 6 17.08 -15.46 23.70
CA TYR A 6 17.99 -16.58 23.52
C TYR A 6 18.37 -16.77 22.04
N LEU A 7 17.41 -16.59 21.12
CA LEU A 7 17.67 -16.65 19.69
C LEU A 7 18.61 -15.51 19.24
N SER A 8 18.46 -14.29 19.76
CA SER A 8 19.36 -13.18 19.39
C SER A 8 20.82 -13.37 19.83
N ALA A 9 21.08 -14.26 20.80
CA ALA A 9 22.43 -14.55 21.28
C ALA A 9 23.14 -15.64 20.46
N GLN A 10 22.45 -16.27 19.50
CA GLN A 10 22.99 -17.34 18.67
C GLN A 10 23.10 -16.91 17.21
N SER A 11 24.15 -17.38 16.53
CA SER A 11 24.28 -17.26 15.09
C SER A 11 23.45 -18.37 14.42
N PHE A 12 22.38 -18.00 13.73
CA PHE A 12 21.61 -18.93 12.90
C PHE A 12 21.96 -18.74 11.43
N SER A 13 22.02 -19.84 10.70
CA SER A 13 21.98 -19.82 9.25
C SER A 13 20.58 -19.44 8.75
N SER A 14 20.50 -18.92 7.52
CA SER A 14 19.23 -18.61 6.85
C SER A 14 18.26 -19.80 6.86
N LYS A 15 18.78 -21.00 6.58
CA LYS A 15 18.01 -22.25 6.58
C LYS A 15 17.47 -22.63 7.96
N GLU A 16 18.21 -22.34 9.02
CA GLU A 16 17.73 -22.58 10.40
C GLU A 16 16.62 -21.60 10.76
N LEU A 17 16.74 -20.32 10.38
CA LEU A 17 15.69 -19.32 10.62
C LEU A 17 14.41 -19.63 9.85
N GLU A 18 14.52 -20.10 8.60
CA GLU A 18 13.38 -20.59 7.83
C GLU A 18 12.69 -21.77 8.52
N ASN A 19 13.47 -22.77 8.96
CA ASN A 19 12.93 -23.92 9.68
C ASN A 19 12.26 -23.52 10.99
N ILE A 20 12.86 -22.60 11.75
CA ILE A 20 12.28 -22.06 12.98
C ILE A 20 10.97 -21.34 12.67
N CYS A 21 10.95 -20.47 11.65
CA CYS A 21 9.76 -19.74 11.24
C CYS A 21 8.62 -20.70 10.86
N GLU A 22 8.91 -21.73 10.05
CA GLU A 22 7.94 -22.77 9.68
C GLU A 22 7.41 -23.53 10.90
N VAL A 23 8.29 -23.91 11.84
CA VAL A 23 7.88 -24.60 13.07
C VAL A 23 7.01 -23.70 13.94
N LEU A 24 7.39 -22.42 14.11
CA LEU A 24 6.62 -21.45 14.90
C LEU A 24 5.22 -21.22 14.30
N ARG A 25 5.11 -21.12 12.97
CA ARG A 25 3.84 -21.01 12.25
C ARG A 25 2.98 -22.26 12.42
N ARG A 26 3.53 -23.45 12.11
CA ARG A 26 2.79 -24.73 12.15
C ARG A 26 2.33 -25.12 13.54
N ALA A 27 3.16 -24.86 14.55
CA ALA A 27 2.85 -25.27 15.90
C ALA A 27 1.68 -24.46 16.50
N LYS A 28 1.32 -23.29 15.93
CA LYS A 28 0.33 -22.34 16.48
C LYS A 28 0.56 -21.97 17.96
N ILE A 29 1.76 -22.27 18.48
CA ILE A 29 2.15 -22.02 19.89
C ILE A 29 2.27 -20.51 20.12
N PHE A 30 2.56 -19.76 19.07
CA PHE A 30 2.72 -18.31 19.10
C PHE A 30 1.57 -17.66 18.31
N GLY A 31 0.74 -16.88 19.02
CA GLY A 31 -0.24 -16.03 18.35
C GLY A 31 0.46 -14.98 17.46
N PRO A 32 -0.28 -14.33 16.54
CA PRO A 32 0.29 -13.39 15.57
C PRO A 32 1.17 -12.28 16.20
N ARG A 33 0.83 -11.85 17.42
CA ARG A 33 1.58 -10.85 18.19
C ARG A 33 2.97 -11.32 18.63
N CYS A 34 3.17 -12.62 18.83
CA CYS A 34 4.44 -13.17 19.27
C CYS A 34 5.44 -13.36 18.12
N LEU A 35 4.98 -13.29 16.87
CA LEU A 35 5.84 -13.41 15.69
C LEU A 35 6.52 -12.09 15.31
N ALA A 36 5.95 -10.95 15.71
CA ALA A 36 6.49 -9.64 15.41
C ALA A 36 7.96 -9.48 15.85
N PRO A 37 8.37 -9.77 17.10
CA PRO A 37 9.77 -9.63 17.49
C PRO A 37 10.70 -10.65 16.83
N PHE A 38 10.17 -11.80 16.38
CA PHE A 38 10.93 -12.76 15.58
C PHE A 38 11.22 -12.21 14.18
N TYR A 39 10.23 -11.58 13.53
CA TYR A 39 10.45 -10.95 12.24
C TYR A 39 11.42 -9.75 12.33
N GLU A 40 11.35 -8.97 13.40
CA GLU A 40 12.34 -7.92 13.67
C GLU A 40 13.75 -8.49 13.80
N LEU A 41 13.91 -9.63 14.49
CA LEU A 41 15.19 -10.32 14.56
C LEU A 41 15.67 -10.78 13.17
N CYS A 42 14.80 -11.36 12.36
CA CYS A 42 15.13 -11.77 10.99
C CYS A 42 15.57 -10.59 10.12
N LEU A 43 14.93 -9.43 10.26
CA LEU A 43 15.31 -8.21 9.55
C LEU A 43 16.67 -7.67 10.00
N ASN A 44 16.94 -7.67 11.29
CA ASN A 44 18.24 -7.28 11.85
C ASN A 44 19.38 -8.21 11.40
N MET A 45 19.06 -9.46 11.02
CA MET A 45 19.97 -10.44 10.43
C MET A 45 19.98 -10.43 8.89
N GLU A 46 19.40 -9.39 8.27
CA GLU A 46 19.32 -9.20 6.81
C GLU A 46 18.62 -10.36 6.06
N GLN A 47 17.73 -11.10 6.72
CA GLN A 47 16.99 -12.22 6.12
C GLN A 47 15.74 -11.76 5.36
N VAL A 48 15.95 -10.91 4.35
CA VAL A 48 14.85 -10.29 3.57
C VAL A 48 14.06 -11.33 2.76
N SER A 49 14.70 -12.40 2.31
CA SER A 49 14.04 -13.52 1.60
C SER A 49 12.94 -14.15 2.45
N LEU A 50 13.20 -14.36 3.75
CA LEU A 50 12.24 -14.90 4.69
C LEU A 50 11.07 -13.93 4.88
N ILE A 51 11.34 -12.64 4.98
CA ILE A 51 10.28 -11.63 5.11
C ILE A 51 9.42 -11.54 3.86
N ARG A 52 10.03 -11.59 2.66
CA ARG A 52 9.28 -11.67 1.41
C ARG A 52 8.36 -12.90 1.40
N SER A 53 8.86 -14.07 1.80
CA SER A 53 8.04 -15.28 1.91
C SER A 53 6.87 -15.12 2.89
N VAL A 54 7.09 -14.42 4.01
CA VAL A 54 6.05 -14.13 5.01
C VAL A 54 5.01 -13.21 4.40
N ILE A 55 5.40 -12.14 3.71
CA ILE A 55 4.50 -11.16 3.07
C ILE A 55 3.75 -11.78 1.88
N GLU A 56 4.31 -12.78 1.19
CA GLU A 56 3.60 -13.49 0.12
C GLU A 56 2.63 -14.57 0.64
N SER A 57 2.82 -15.04 1.88
CA SER A 57 1.96 -16.08 2.46
C SER A 57 0.50 -15.64 2.61
N SER A 58 -0.44 -16.57 2.67
CA SER A 58 -1.85 -16.27 2.95
C SER A 58 -2.15 -16.04 4.43
N GLU A 59 -1.15 -16.13 5.31
CA GLU A 59 -1.34 -16.04 6.75
C GLU A 59 -1.65 -14.61 7.21
N ALA A 60 -2.51 -14.48 8.23
CA ALA A 60 -2.85 -13.19 8.79
C ALA A 60 -1.65 -12.55 9.50
N LEU A 61 -1.27 -11.35 9.07
CA LEU A 61 -0.25 -10.53 9.73
C LEU A 61 -0.87 -9.74 10.88
N SER A 62 -0.18 -9.68 12.02
CA SER A 62 -0.57 -8.80 13.12
C SER A 62 -0.24 -7.34 12.82
N GLU A 63 -0.87 -6.42 13.54
CA GLU A 63 -0.56 -4.98 13.46
C GLU A 63 0.92 -4.72 13.80
N GLN A 64 1.46 -5.43 14.79
CA GLN A 64 2.86 -5.31 15.18
C GLN A 64 3.81 -5.77 14.06
N SER A 65 3.48 -6.89 13.40
CA SER A 65 4.25 -7.37 12.25
C SER A 65 4.22 -6.38 11.10
N LEU A 66 3.03 -5.81 10.81
CA LEU A 66 2.88 -4.80 9.77
C LEU A 66 3.67 -3.52 10.09
N ALA A 67 3.64 -3.05 11.34
CA ALA A 67 4.42 -1.90 11.78
C ALA A 67 5.93 -2.13 11.56
N ILE A 68 6.44 -3.31 11.90
CA ILE A 68 7.84 -3.70 11.67
C ILE A 68 8.19 -3.69 10.18
N PHE A 69 7.31 -4.23 9.33
CA PHE A 69 7.57 -4.28 7.89
C PHE A 69 7.51 -2.91 7.23
N LEU A 70 6.55 -2.06 7.59
CA LEU A 70 6.47 -0.70 7.06
C LEU A 70 7.67 0.16 7.49
N ASP A 71 8.09 0.03 8.75
CA ASP A 71 9.27 0.72 9.28
C ASP A 71 10.55 0.31 8.55
N TYR A 72 10.73 -1.00 8.32
CA TYR A 72 11.85 -1.52 7.54
C TYR A 72 11.83 -1.09 6.07
N VAL A 73 10.64 -1.07 5.45
CA VAL A 73 10.47 -0.55 4.08
C VAL A 73 10.87 0.92 3.99
N ALA A 74 10.51 1.74 4.99
CA ALA A 74 10.93 3.14 5.04
C ALA A 74 12.46 3.28 5.17
N GLU A 75 13.09 2.43 5.99
CA GLU A 75 14.55 2.41 6.13
C GLU A 75 15.24 2.03 4.81
N LEU A 76 14.73 1.01 4.10
CA LEU A 76 15.25 0.62 2.78
C LEU A 76 15.01 1.69 1.73
N ALA A 77 13.84 2.33 1.74
CA ALA A 77 13.47 3.39 0.80
C ALA A 77 14.32 4.65 0.96
N SER A 78 14.90 4.85 2.15
CA SER A 78 15.85 5.94 2.44
C SER A 78 17.24 5.68 1.84
N LYS A 79 17.55 4.43 1.50
CA LYS A 79 18.83 4.01 0.92
C LYS A 79 18.66 3.84 -0.60
N GLU A 80 19.34 4.67 -1.39
CA GLU A 80 19.14 4.73 -2.84
C GLU A 80 19.41 3.39 -3.56
N LYS A 81 20.38 2.60 -3.07
CA LYS A 81 20.73 1.28 -3.62
C LYS A 81 19.63 0.21 -3.43
N SER A 82 18.73 0.39 -2.47
CA SER A 82 17.66 -0.58 -2.14
C SER A 82 16.27 -0.04 -2.46
N ARG A 83 16.19 1.01 -3.28
CA ARG A 83 14.92 1.67 -3.62
C ARG A 83 13.95 0.73 -4.35
N GLU A 84 14.43 -0.06 -5.30
CA GLU A 84 13.59 -1.03 -6.02
C GLU A 84 13.06 -2.14 -5.10
N ASP A 85 13.90 -2.64 -4.19
CA ASP A 85 13.49 -3.65 -3.21
C ASP A 85 12.43 -3.10 -2.24
N ALA A 86 12.60 -1.85 -1.79
CA ALA A 86 11.62 -1.17 -0.95
C ALA A 86 10.28 -0.99 -1.67
N GLU A 87 10.31 -0.60 -2.96
CA GLU A 87 9.12 -0.46 -3.80
C GLU A 87 8.39 -1.80 -3.95
N GLN A 88 9.12 -2.87 -4.26
CA GLN A 88 8.55 -4.21 -4.35
C GLN A 88 7.93 -4.65 -3.02
N LEU A 89 8.64 -4.50 -1.91
CA LEU A 89 8.14 -4.88 -0.57
C LEU A 89 6.90 -4.07 -0.18
N LEU A 90 6.89 -2.76 -0.43
CA LEU A 90 5.75 -1.90 -0.18
C LEU A 90 4.53 -2.35 -0.99
N SER A 91 4.72 -2.62 -2.29
CA SER A 91 3.64 -3.09 -3.15
C SER A 91 3.06 -4.42 -2.68
N MET A 92 3.89 -5.38 -2.25
CA MET A 92 3.46 -6.68 -1.74
C MET A 92 2.68 -6.54 -0.42
N LEU A 93 3.11 -5.63 0.47
CA LEU A 93 2.36 -5.33 1.69
C LEU A 93 0.99 -4.73 1.37
N LEU A 94 0.91 -3.76 0.46
CA LEU A 94 -0.35 -3.09 0.14
C LEU A 94 -1.36 -4.03 -0.53
N ARG A 95 -0.91 -5.02 -1.31
CA ARG A 95 -1.77 -6.09 -1.85
C ARG A 95 -2.49 -6.93 -0.80
N ARG A 96 -2.11 -6.85 0.48
CA ARG A 96 -2.82 -7.54 1.58
C ARG A 96 -4.12 -6.83 2.01
N HIS A 97 -4.44 -5.67 1.45
CA HIS A 97 -5.67 -4.90 1.74
C HIS A 97 -5.91 -4.64 3.24
N PHE A 98 -4.93 -4.04 3.93
CA PHE A 98 -5.10 -3.66 5.32
C PHE A 98 -6.12 -2.52 5.48
N GLY A 99 -7.03 -2.65 6.45
CA GLY A 99 -7.98 -1.60 6.76
C GLY A 99 -7.31 -0.37 7.40
N ALA A 100 -7.82 0.83 7.12
CA ALA A 100 -7.28 2.11 7.59
C ALA A 100 -7.02 2.15 9.11
N ARG A 101 -7.93 1.59 9.92
CA ARG A 101 -7.75 1.50 11.37
C ARG A 101 -6.49 0.72 11.75
N ARG A 102 -6.26 -0.43 11.11
CA ARG A 102 -5.08 -1.27 11.40
C ARG A 102 -3.82 -0.52 10.97
N LEU A 103 -3.83 0.11 9.80
CA LEU A 103 -2.72 0.94 9.32
C LEU A 103 -2.39 2.07 10.31
N ALA A 104 -3.40 2.76 10.86
CA ALA A 104 -3.19 3.83 11.83
C ALA A 104 -2.59 3.31 13.14
N GLU A 105 -3.08 2.18 13.64
CA GLU A 105 -2.51 1.52 14.84
C GLU A 105 -1.04 1.09 14.59
N CYS A 106 -0.71 0.61 13.39
CA CYS A 106 0.66 0.25 13.03
C CYS A 106 1.58 1.47 12.94
N ALA A 107 1.10 2.52 12.25
CA ALA A 107 1.81 3.76 12.05
C ALA A 107 2.17 4.40 13.40
N ALA A 108 1.20 4.49 14.31
CA ALA A 108 1.42 5.05 15.64
C ALA A 108 2.38 4.24 16.54
N GLN A 109 2.54 2.93 16.29
CA GLN A 109 3.34 2.06 17.15
C GLN A 109 4.86 2.17 16.92
N LYS A 110 5.30 2.24 15.65
CA LYS A 110 6.72 2.09 15.32
C LYS A 110 7.27 3.13 14.34
N ILE A 111 6.41 3.71 13.50
CA ILE A 111 6.86 4.59 12.42
C ILE A 111 7.28 5.96 13.00
N THR A 112 8.46 6.42 12.63
CA THR A 112 8.97 7.77 12.97
C THR A 112 8.43 8.83 12.01
N THR A 113 8.47 10.11 12.37
CA THR A 113 8.08 11.21 11.47
C THR A 113 8.86 11.17 10.16
N GLN A 114 10.17 10.87 10.22
CA GLN A 114 11.02 10.77 9.04
C GLN A 114 10.71 9.53 8.19
N HIS A 115 10.42 8.38 8.79
CA HIS A 115 9.98 7.21 8.03
C HIS A 115 8.60 7.45 7.40
N ALA A 116 7.71 8.19 8.07
CA ALA A 116 6.43 8.57 7.51
C ALA A 116 6.57 9.47 6.27
N SER A 117 7.48 10.45 6.28
CA SER A 117 7.73 11.30 5.10
C SER A 117 8.24 10.48 3.91
N VAL A 118 9.19 9.57 4.15
CA VAL A 118 9.72 8.66 3.12
C VAL A 118 8.61 7.78 2.55
N LEU A 119 7.76 7.20 3.41
CA LEU A 119 6.63 6.39 2.96
C LEU A 119 5.59 7.20 2.18
N LEU A 120 5.29 8.45 2.59
CA LEU A 120 4.40 9.34 1.85
C LEU A 120 4.92 9.61 0.43
N GLN A 121 6.19 9.97 0.30
CA GLN A 121 6.81 10.20 -1.01
C GLN A 121 6.74 8.94 -1.89
N ARG A 122 7.05 7.78 -1.33
CA ARG A 122 6.98 6.50 -2.05
C ARG A 122 5.55 6.13 -2.46
N CYS A 123 4.56 6.43 -1.63
CA CYS A 123 3.16 6.22 -1.98
C CYS A 123 2.74 7.10 -3.16
N THR A 124 3.14 8.38 -3.17
CA THR A 124 2.87 9.28 -4.31
C THR A 124 3.49 8.75 -5.60
N GLU A 125 4.74 8.28 -5.54
CA GLU A 125 5.42 7.66 -6.70
C GLU A 125 4.69 6.39 -7.18
N LEU A 126 4.32 5.49 -6.26
CA LEU A 126 3.59 4.27 -6.58
C LEU A 126 2.23 4.55 -7.22
N TYR A 127 1.51 5.55 -6.74
CA TYR A 127 0.17 5.88 -7.24
C TYR A 127 0.19 6.33 -8.71
N VAL A 128 1.22 7.08 -9.11
CA VAL A 128 1.34 7.61 -10.48
C VAL A 128 1.73 6.53 -11.49
N LEU A 129 2.36 5.44 -11.04
CA LEU A 129 2.84 4.37 -11.91
C LEU A 129 1.71 3.41 -12.32
N PRO A 130 1.41 3.25 -13.63
CA PRO A 130 0.31 2.40 -14.11
C PRO A 130 0.43 0.93 -13.66
N LYS A 131 1.67 0.47 -13.46
CA LYS A 131 2.01 -0.88 -12.97
C LYS A 131 1.34 -1.21 -11.64
N TYR A 132 1.04 -0.22 -10.80
CA TYR A 132 0.49 -0.38 -9.46
C TYR A 132 -0.97 0.07 -9.34
N SER A 133 -1.68 0.21 -10.47
CA SER A 133 -3.10 0.59 -10.50
C SER A 133 -4.00 -0.29 -9.62
N GLU A 134 -3.68 -1.58 -9.51
CA GLU A 134 -4.41 -2.55 -8.68
C GLU A 134 -4.30 -2.31 -7.17
N ILE A 135 -3.29 -1.56 -6.70
CA ILE A 135 -3.12 -1.19 -5.28
C ILE A 135 -3.40 0.28 -5.01
N ALA A 136 -3.90 1.03 -6.00
CA ALA A 136 -4.06 2.48 -5.91
C ALA A 136 -4.91 2.92 -4.70
N GLU A 137 -5.99 2.20 -4.40
CA GLU A 137 -6.83 2.46 -3.22
C GLU A 137 -6.06 2.26 -1.90
N GLN A 138 -5.22 1.22 -1.82
CA GLN A 138 -4.46 0.91 -0.62
C GLN A 138 -3.31 1.91 -0.43
N VAL A 139 -2.72 2.37 -1.52
CA VAL A 139 -1.75 3.47 -1.53
C VAL A 139 -2.40 4.75 -0.97
N LEU A 140 -3.56 5.16 -1.49
CA LEU A 140 -4.28 6.34 -0.98
C LEU A 140 -4.70 6.17 0.48
N SER A 141 -5.13 4.98 0.88
CA SER A 141 -5.47 4.69 2.27
C SER A 141 -4.26 4.85 3.19
N LEU A 142 -3.07 4.39 2.78
CA LEU A 142 -1.86 4.56 3.56
C LEU A 142 -1.44 6.04 3.60
N MET A 143 -1.51 6.77 2.48
CA MET A 143 -1.22 8.20 2.43
C MET A 143 -2.11 9.01 3.38
N THR A 144 -3.41 8.70 3.40
CA THR A 144 -4.37 9.33 4.31
C THR A 144 -4.01 9.07 5.76
N VAL A 145 -3.75 7.80 6.10
CA VAL A 145 -3.37 7.41 7.47
C VAL A 145 -2.07 8.09 7.93
N LEU A 146 -1.04 8.14 7.07
CA LEU A 146 0.22 8.78 7.40
C LEU A 146 0.05 10.30 7.57
N THR A 147 -0.74 10.94 6.69
CA THR A 147 -1.08 12.37 6.80
C THR A 147 -1.86 12.66 8.08
N ASP A 148 -2.86 11.84 8.44
CA ASP A 148 -3.65 12.02 9.66
C ASP A 148 -2.81 11.81 10.92
N THR A 149 -1.89 10.83 10.90
CA THR A 149 -1.07 10.45 12.07
C THR A 149 0.10 11.40 12.28
N PHE A 150 0.76 11.84 11.21
CA PHE A 150 2.03 12.58 11.26
C PHE A 150 1.97 13.98 10.66
N GLY A 151 0.93 14.33 9.91
CA GLY A 151 0.86 15.57 9.12
C GLY A 151 1.13 16.82 9.96
N ASN A 152 0.55 16.91 11.16
CA ASN A 152 0.84 18.01 12.07
C ASN A 152 2.34 18.12 12.38
N ARG A 153 3.02 17.01 12.71
CA ARG A 153 4.45 17.02 13.05
C ARG A 153 5.31 17.37 11.84
N LEU A 154 4.98 16.80 10.69
CA LEU A 154 5.68 17.04 9.43
C LEU A 154 5.61 18.51 8.98
N ILE A 155 4.51 19.20 9.24
CA ILE A 155 4.37 20.65 8.94
C ILE A 155 5.32 21.50 9.78
N TRP A 156 5.58 21.11 11.04
CA TRP A 156 6.44 21.87 11.94
C TRP A 156 7.94 21.54 11.80
N GLU A 157 8.26 20.39 11.21
CA GLU A 157 9.64 19.97 10.93
C GLU A 157 10.09 20.52 9.57
N ASN A 158 10.85 21.62 9.57
CA ASN A 158 11.24 22.35 8.35
C ASN A 158 11.87 21.47 7.26
N ASP A 159 12.64 20.44 7.64
CA ASP A 159 13.32 19.55 6.69
C ASP A 159 12.36 18.55 6.01
N LEU A 160 11.14 18.40 6.51
CA LEU A 160 10.12 17.47 6.00
C LEU A 160 8.85 18.16 5.48
N HIS A 161 8.73 19.47 5.70
CA HIS A 161 7.58 20.28 5.30
C HIS A 161 7.27 20.15 3.80
N ASP A 162 8.30 20.19 2.95
CA ASP A 162 8.13 20.13 1.49
C ASP A 162 7.50 18.81 1.04
N VAL A 163 7.82 17.68 1.70
CA VAL A 163 7.24 16.38 1.36
C VAL A 163 5.73 16.35 1.60
N VAL A 164 5.28 16.93 2.71
CA VAL A 164 3.85 17.03 3.01
C VAL A 164 3.16 18.01 2.09
N LYS A 165 3.79 19.16 1.81
CA LYS A 165 3.28 20.12 0.85
C LYS A 165 3.07 19.47 -0.51
N ASP A 166 4.06 18.76 -1.05
CA ASP A 166 3.98 18.07 -2.33
C ASP A 166 2.87 17.01 -2.33
N THR A 167 2.71 16.28 -1.22
CA THR A 167 1.67 15.26 -1.08
C THR A 167 0.26 15.88 -1.02
N LEU A 168 0.12 17.03 -0.37
CA LEU A 168 -1.15 17.77 -0.30
C LEU A 168 -1.50 18.39 -1.65
N GLU A 169 -0.54 19.01 -2.35
CA GLU A 169 -0.73 19.51 -3.72
C GLU A 169 -1.12 18.37 -4.68
N PHE A 170 -0.49 17.20 -4.54
CA PHE A 170 -0.87 16.01 -5.28
C PHE A 170 -2.33 15.63 -5.02
N SER A 171 -2.75 15.63 -3.75
CA SER A 171 -4.11 15.30 -3.34
C SER A 171 -5.14 16.33 -3.84
N GLU A 172 -4.77 17.61 -3.89
CA GLU A 172 -5.60 18.69 -4.42
C GLU A 172 -5.84 18.52 -5.93
N ARG A 173 -4.77 18.29 -6.72
CA ARG A 173 -4.87 18.04 -8.17
C ARG A 173 -5.75 16.81 -8.46
N MET A 174 -5.64 15.78 -7.65
CA MET A 174 -6.49 14.59 -7.71
C MET A 174 -7.98 14.95 -7.51
N ALA A 175 -8.29 15.77 -6.52
CA ALA A 175 -9.66 16.22 -6.25
C ALA A 175 -10.22 17.07 -7.41
N GLU A 176 -9.40 17.92 -8.02
CA GLU A 176 -9.77 18.69 -9.21
C GLU A 176 -10.12 17.78 -10.39
N ILE A 177 -9.32 16.75 -10.65
CA ILE A 177 -9.59 15.76 -11.72
C ILE A 177 -10.93 15.06 -11.47
N VAL A 178 -11.18 14.59 -10.25
CA VAL A 178 -12.46 13.96 -9.89
C VAL A 178 -13.63 14.93 -10.09
N SER A 179 -13.47 16.21 -9.72
CA SER A 179 -14.47 17.25 -9.94
C SER A 179 -14.75 17.45 -11.43
N CYS A 180 -13.71 17.48 -12.28
CA CYS A 180 -13.85 17.56 -13.73
C CYS A 180 -14.66 16.39 -14.29
N PHE A 181 -14.37 15.16 -13.85
CA PHE A 181 -15.13 13.98 -14.29
C PHE A 181 -16.60 14.05 -13.88
N LYS A 182 -16.91 14.47 -12.65
CA LYS A 182 -18.29 14.70 -12.21
C LYS A 182 -19.01 15.74 -13.06
N HIS A 183 -18.32 16.82 -13.42
CA HIS A 183 -18.88 17.85 -14.28
C HIS A 183 -19.16 17.34 -15.72
N ILE A 184 -18.26 16.52 -16.27
CA ILE A 184 -18.45 15.88 -17.58
C ILE A 184 -19.65 14.92 -17.54
N GLU A 185 -19.77 14.12 -16.48
CA GLU A 185 -20.89 13.18 -16.30
C GLU A 185 -22.23 13.92 -16.15
N LEU A 186 -22.26 15.00 -15.38
CA LEU A 186 -23.43 15.88 -15.27
C LEU A 186 -23.84 16.46 -16.63
N LYS A 187 -22.89 17.01 -17.39
CA LYS A 187 -23.16 17.52 -18.75
C LYS A 187 -23.70 16.42 -19.67
N ARG A 188 -23.09 15.24 -19.68
CA ARG A 188 -23.62 14.10 -20.46
C ARG A 188 -25.04 13.74 -20.08
N SER A 189 -25.37 13.74 -18.79
CA SER A 189 -26.73 13.44 -18.32
C SER A 189 -27.74 14.53 -18.67
N GLN A 190 -27.32 15.79 -18.75
CA GLN A 190 -28.16 16.90 -19.18
C GLN A 190 -28.42 16.86 -20.69
N THR A 191 -27.37 16.66 -21.50
CA THR A 191 -27.52 16.50 -22.94
C THR A 191 -28.36 15.28 -23.29
N ALA A 192 -28.22 14.14 -22.60
CA ALA A 192 -29.07 12.98 -22.82
C ALA A 192 -30.56 13.24 -22.48
N ARG A 193 -30.85 14.12 -21.51
CA ARG A 193 -32.23 14.53 -21.18
C ARG A 193 -32.79 15.53 -22.18
N GLU A 194 -31.96 16.46 -22.66
CA GLU A 194 -32.32 17.38 -23.74
C GLU A 194 -32.58 16.62 -25.05
N ASP A 195 -31.77 15.59 -25.35
CA ASP A 195 -31.98 14.70 -26.50
C ASP A 195 -33.25 13.84 -26.35
N GLU A 196 -33.63 13.41 -25.13
CA GLU A 196 -34.91 12.72 -24.85
C GLU A 196 -36.13 13.62 -25.00
N ASP A 197 -36.04 14.90 -24.63
CA ASP A 197 -37.11 15.89 -24.82
C ASP A 197 -37.27 16.30 -26.31
N ASP A 198 -36.19 16.23 -27.11
CA ASP A 198 -36.21 16.44 -28.57
C ASP A 198 -36.58 15.17 -29.38
N LEU A 199 -36.62 14.00 -28.75
CA LEU A 199 -36.89 12.70 -29.40
C LEU A 199 -38.37 12.44 -29.75
N SER A 200 -39.24 13.46 -29.70
CA SER A 200 -40.60 13.34 -30.25
C SER A 200 -40.63 13.14 -31.78
N THR A 201 -39.49 13.20 -32.49
CA THR A 201 -39.46 13.03 -33.95
C THR A 201 -38.22 12.35 -34.57
N LEU A 202 -37.53 11.39 -33.95
CA LEU A 202 -36.53 10.59 -34.71
C LEU A 202 -36.45 9.10 -34.33
N TYR A 203 -36.46 8.28 -35.39
CA TYR A 203 -36.56 6.81 -35.42
C TYR A 203 -35.64 6.06 -34.45
N THR A 204 -36.22 5.14 -33.67
CA THR A 204 -35.53 4.20 -32.79
C THR A 204 -34.98 3.01 -33.59
N VAL A 205 -33.66 2.80 -33.59
CA VAL A 205 -33.06 1.54 -34.05
C VAL A 205 -33.08 0.54 -32.89
N GLU A 206 -34.02 -0.40 -32.90
CA GLU A 206 -34.20 -1.35 -31.79
C GLU A 206 -33.15 -2.49 -31.77
N THR A 207 -32.50 -2.81 -32.89
CA THR A 207 -31.54 -3.93 -32.92
C THR A 207 -30.50 -3.78 -34.03
N ILE A 208 -29.21 -3.88 -33.66
CA ILE A 208 -28.10 -4.04 -34.61
C ILE A 208 -27.58 -5.47 -34.47
N SER A 209 -27.76 -6.27 -35.52
CA SER A 209 -27.27 -7.64 -35.59
C SER A 209 -25.89 -7.67 -36.24
N LEU A 210 -24.85 -8.02 -35.47
CA LEU A 210 -23.50 -8.23 -36.03
C LEU A 210 -23.41 -9.60 -36.75
N PRO A 211 -22.74 -9.69 -37.91
CA PRO A 211 -22.54 -10.96 -38.59
C PRO A 211 -21.64 -11.88 -37.75
N ARG A 212 -22.16 -13.05 -37.37
CA ARG A 212 -21.51 -14.07 -36.53
C ARG A 212 -20.41 -14.89 -37.25
N ARG A 213 -19.82 -14.39 -38.33
CA ARG A 213 -18.69 -15.06 -38.99
C ARG A 213 -17.52 -14.11 -39.17
N PRO A 214 -16.27 -14.55 -38.92
CA PRO A 214 -15.11 -13.74 -39.25
C PRO A 214 -15.09 -13.50 -40.76
N LEU A 215 -15.02 -12.25 -41.17
CA LEU A 215 -14.52 -11.90 -42.49
C LEU A 215 -13.04 -12.28 -42.47
N ASN A 216 -12.69 -13.40 -43.12
CA ASN A 216 -11.31 -13.75 -43.40
C ASN A 216 -10.73 -12.63 -44.27
N TRP A 217 -9.72 -11.93 -43.73
CA TRP A 217 -8.78 -11.13 -44.49
C TRP A 217 -7.45 -11.86 -44.44
#